data_AF-A0A1V5W2I8-F1
#
_entry.id   AF-A0A1V5W2I8-F1
#
_cell.length_a   1.000
_cell.length_b   1.000
_cell.length_c   1.000
_cell.angle_alpha   90.00
_cell.angle_beta   90.00
_cell.angle_gamma   90.00
#
_symmetry.space_group_name_H-M   'P 1'
#
loop_
_entity.id
_entity.type
_entity.pdbx_description
1 polymer ?
#
loop_
_entity_poly.entity_id
_entity_poly.type
_entity_poly.pdbx_seq_one_letter_code
_entity_poly.pdbx_strand_id
1 'polypeptide(L)'
;MDIKSCYNILKISPESTDEEVAKAFRIMALKYHPDKNPDKREWANEQMIILNQAYSTIMSHRFKSNGSQDSSNSYEEKPTQNKRSDFASAKINKKADRDYLINKFVEVRETAKDAMYVYFQYSLYNFHRRDEIGNRKIYEKMIYTLRKAYHSIQKLSEMTDDKELLEHFDVFGKLIFDFYRASECVNIIDSYKDEYEVLAYRIYRKGDDYLHRAHKELFFDRHNRGYIDKKRIAPDILEAENCFKQTIKVYSKSTWTVESKIKLEYIQSLKAYVSLFFTK
;
A
#
# COMPACT_ATOMS: atom_id res chain seq x y z
N MET A 1 14.86 -5.93 9.52
CA MET A 1 14.77 -5.30 10.85
C MET A 1 13.69 -6.05 11.63
N ASP A 2 13.94 -6.40 12.89
CA ASP A 2 12.95 -7.09 13.73
C ASP A 2 11.84 -6.13 14.19
N ILE A 3 10.59 -6.61 14.26
CA ILE A 3 9.42 -5.77 14.56
C ILE A 3 9.50 -5.14 15.97
N LYS A 4 10.02 -5.87 16.98
CA LYS A 4 10.16 -5.33 18.34
C LYS A 4 11.22 -4.22 18.36
N SER A 5 12.30 -4.41 17.61
CA SER A 5 13.33 -3.39 17.45
C SER A 5 12.78 -2.11 16.79
N CYS A 6 11.87 -2.23 15.82
CA CYS A 6 11.22 -1.06 15.21
C CYS A 6 10.42 -0.23 16.23
N TYR A 7 9.62 -0.86 17.08
CA TYR A 7 8.86 -0.14 18.13
C TYR A 7 9.79 0.54 19.14
N ASN A 8 10.91 -0.10 19.49
CA ASN A 8 11.92 0.49 20.36
C ASN A 8 12.58 1.73 19.74
N ILE A 9 12.83 1.74 18.42
CA ILE A 9 13.36 2.91 17.70
C ILE A 9 12.40 4.09 17.78
N LEU A 10 11.09 3.84 17.62
CA LEU A 10 10.05 4.87 17.76
C LEU A 10 9.73 5.22 19.23
N LYS A 11 10.27 4.45 20.19
CA LYS A 11 10.06 4.60 21.65
C LYS A 11 8.59 4.52 22.07
N ILE A 12 7.88 3.55 21.52
CA ILE A 12 6.45 3.32 21.78
C ILE A 12 6.19 1.83 22.03
N SER A 13 5.01 1.52 22.57
CA SER A 13 4.59 0.15 22.84
C SER A 13 4.11 -0.55 21.56
N PRO A 14 4.28 -1.88 21.43
CA PRO A 14 3.66 -2.65 20.34
C PRO A 14 2.13 -2.48 20.26
N GLU A 15 1.48 -2.19 21.39
CA GLU A 15 0.04 -1.98 21.58
C GLU A 15 -0.43 -0.57 21.19
N SER A 16 0.47 0.34 20.83
CA SER A 16 0.12 1.71 20.45
C SER A 16 -0.84 1.76 19.26
N THR A 17 -1.62 2.83 19.11
CA THR A 17 -2.50 3.00 17.93
C THR A 17 -1.71 3.43 16.69
N ASP A 18 -2.28 3.27 15.49
CA ASP A 18 -1.63 3.74 14.25
C ASP A 18 -1.37 5.26 14.29
N GLU A 19 -2.26 6.03 14.94
CA GLU A 19 -2.08 7.46 15.18
C GLU A 19 -0.88 7.77 16.11
N GLU A 20 -0.71 6.98 17.17
CA GLU A 20 0.43 7.11 18.09
C GLU A 20 1.75 6.78 17.39
N VAL A 21 1.77 5.74 16.53
CA VAL A 21 2.93 5.40 15.70
C VAL A 21 3.30 6.57 14.80
N ALA A 22 2.32 7.14 14.07
CA ALA A 22 2.53 8.28 13.19
C ALA A 22 2.95 9.55 13.95
N LYS A 23 2.44 9.76 15.17
CA LYS A 23 2.82 10.88 16.04
C LYS A 23 4.26 10.73 16.54
N ALA A 24 4.64 9.54 17.01
CA ALA A 24 5.99 9.24 17.46
C ALA A 24 7.01 9.41 16.33
N PHE A 25 6.68 8.92 15.13
CA PHE A 25 7.50 9.13 13.93
C PHE A 25 7.77 10.62 13.68
N ARG A 26 6.74 11.46 13.66
CA ARG A 26 6.88 12.92 13.45
C ARG A 26 7.76 13.59 14.51
N ILE A 27 7.60 13.21 15.78
CA ILE A 27 8.41 13.74 16.88
C ILE A 27 9.89 13.34 16.72
N MET A 28 10.15 12.09 16.38
CA MET A 28 11.51 11.57 16.20
C MET A 28 12.17 12.13 14.94
N ALA A 29 11.42 12.31 13.85
CA ALA A 29 11.92 12.95 12.62
C ALA A 29 12.38 14.39 12.90
N LEU A 30 11.58 15.16 13.65
CA LEU A 30 11.97 16.50 14.09
C LEU A 30 13.19 16.53 15.00
N LYS A 31 13.51 15.44 15.70
CA LYS A 31 14.69 15.32 16.56
C LYS A 31 15.95 15.00 15.74
N TYR A 32 15.82 14.11 14.76
CA TYR A 32 16.93 13.68 13.90
C TYR A 32 17.10 14.51 12.64
N HIS A 33 16.32 15.56 12.47
CA HIS A 33 16.41 16.45 11.31
C HIS A 33 17.82 17.05 11.14
N PRO A 34 18.45 16.97 9.94
CA PRO A 34 19.80 17.48 9.67
C PRO A 34 19.97 18.98 9.98
N ASP A 35 18.95 19.81 9.73
CA ASP A 35 19.04 21.25 10.04
C ASP A 35 19.12 21.55 11.54
N LYS A 36 18.61 20.66 12.41
CA LYS A 36 18.76 20.79 13.87
C LYS A 36 20.05 20.16 14.39
N ASN A 37 20.74 19.39 13.55
CA ASN A 37 21.96 18.68 13.87
C ASN A 37 23.07 19.04 12.86
N PRO A 38 23.39 20.33 12.67
CA PRO A 38 24.31 20.78 11.61
C PRO A 38 25.73 20.21 11.77
N ASP A 39 26.17 19.97 13.00
CA ASP A 39 27.51 19.41 13.27
C ASP A 39 27.57 17.89 13.10
N LYS A 40 26.43 17.22 12.93
CA LYS A 40 26.31 15.75 12.87
C LYS A 40 25.33 15.31 11.77
N ARG A 41 25.40 15.95 10.59
CA ARG A 41 24.48 15.71 9.48
C ARG A 41 24.45 14.26 9.00
N GLU A 42 25.61 13.62 8.88
CA GLU A 42 25.70 12.22 8.44
C GLU A 42 24.98 11.29 9.43
N TRP A 43 25.25 11.44 10.73
CA TRP A 43 24.55 10.69 11.77
C TRP A 43 23.05 10.95 11.76
N ALA A 44 22.62 12.21 11.63
CA ALA A 44 21.22 12.61 11.55
C ALA A 44 20.51 11.91 10.37
N ASN A 45 21.14 11.91 9.19
CA ASN A 45 20.66 11.24 8.00
C ASN A 45 20.55 9.71 8.19
N GLU A 46 21.56 9.07 8.80
CA GLU A 46 21.49 7.64 9.14
C GLU A 46 20.35 7.32 10.11
N GLN A 47 20.13 8.15 11.13
CA GLN A 47 19.00 7.99 12.05
C GLN A 47 17.66 8.17 11.33
N MET A 48 17.55 9.12 10.39
CA MET A 48 16.34 9.30 9.57
C MET A 48 16.06 8.08 8.69
N ILE A 49 17.08 7.49 8.06
CA ILE A 49 16.93 6.24 7.28
C ILE A 49 16.40 5.11 8.17
N ILE A 50 17.00 4.93 9.35
CA ILE A 50 16.59 3.90 10.32
C ILE A 50 15.14 4.14 10.78
N LEU A 51 14.79 5.41 11.07
CA LEU A 51 13.44 5.79 11.49
C LEU A 51 12.40 5.52 10.39
N ASN A 52 12.69 5.91 9.15
CA ASN A 52 11.81 5.65 7.99
C ASN A 52 11.60 4.14 7.76
N GLN A 53 12.67 3.34 7.89
CA GLN A 53 12.58 1.89 7.79
C GLN A 53 11.75 1.27 8.91
N ALA A 54 11.96 1.73 10.16
CA ALA A 54 11.21 1.24 11.32
C ALA A 54 9.72 1.55 11.19
N TYR A 55 9.37 2.80 10.83
CA TYR A 55 7.98 3.21 10.60
C TYR A 55 7.32 2.38 9.51
N SER A 56 7.94 2.28 8.32
CA SER A 56 7.39 1.48 7.21
C SER A 56 7.21 0.00 7.59
N THR A 57 8.16 -0.56 8.35
CA THR A 57 8.08 -1.96 8.82
C THR A 57 6.91 -2.17 9.77
N ILE A 58 6.70 -1.26 10.74
CA ILE A 58 5.58 -1.32 11.69
C ILE A 58 4.24 -1.27 10.94
N MET A 59 4.07 -0.26 10.07
CA MET A 59 2.81 -0.07 9.34
C MET A 59 2.52 -1.25 8.42
N SER A 60 3.54 -1.75 7.71
CA SER A 60 3.43 -2.96 6.87
C SER A 60 3.03 -4.20 7.67
N HIS A 61 3.62 -4.39 8.86
CA HIS A 61 3.28 -5.52 9.75
C HIS A 61 1.83 -5.42 10.22
N ARG A 62 1.41 -4.23 10.69
CA ARG A 62 0.04 -3.99 11.19
C ARG A 62 -1.02 -4.22 10.13
N PHE A 63 -0.74 -3.84 8.88
CA PHE A 63 -1.64 -4.10 7.75
C PHE A 63 -1.88 -5.61 7.57
N LYS A 64 -0.82 -6.41 7.66
CA LYS A 64 -0.87 -7.87 7.55
C LYS A 64 -1.41 -8.57 8.80
N SER A 65 -1.27 -8.02 10.01
CA SER A 65 -1.66 -8.71 11.24
C SER A 65 -3.11 -8.50 11.65
N ASN A 66 -3.72 -7.35 11.35
CA ASN A 66 -5.02 -6.96 11.92
C ASN A 66 -6.24 -7.61 11.23
N GLY A 67 -6.08 -8.75 10.56
CA GLY A 67 -7.14 -9.45 9.82
C GLY A 67 -8.15 -10.23 10.68
N SER A 68 -7.93 -10.30 12.01
CA SER A 68 -8.60 -11.28 12.89
C SER A 68 -9.25 -10.71 14.16
N GLN A 69 -9.38 -9.39 14.32
CA GLN A 69 -10.02 -8.80 15.52
C GLN A 69 -11.32 -8.02 15.28
N ASP A 70 -11.79 -7.88 14.04
CA ASP A 70 -12.97 -7.06 13.75
C ASP A 70 -14.23 -7.92 13.49
N SER A 71 -14.50 -8.82 14.43
CA SER A 71 -15.75 -9.60 14.54
C SER A 71 -16.70 -8.95 15.56
N SER A 72 -16.92 -7.64 15.47
CA SER A 72 -17.93 -6.96 16.29
C SER A 72 -18.40 -5.67 15.63
N ASN A 73 -19.13 -5.82 14.54
CA ASN A 73 -20.21 -4.91 14.17
C ASN A 73 -21.23 -5.68 13.31
N SER A 74 -21.97 -6.54 14.00
CA SER A 74 -23.23 -7.10 13.53
C SER A 74 -24.23 -5.96 13.37
N TYR A 75 -24.46 -5.51 12.13
CA TYR A 75 -25.77 -4.98 11.80
C TYR A 75 -26.76 -6.14 11.92
N GLU A 76 -27.64 -6.04 12.91
CA GLU A 76 -28.75 -6.96 13.15
C GLU A 76 -29.68 -6.99 11.92
N GLU A 77 -29.52 -7.99 11.06
CA GLU A 77 -30.63 -8.47 10.24
C GLU A 77 -31.47 -9.45 11.05
N LYS A 78 -32.74 -9.10 11.25
CA LYS A 78 -33.72 -9.90 11.97
C LYS A 78 -33.85 -11.30 11.35
N PRO A 79 -33.89 -12.37 12.17
CA PRO A 79 -33.99 -13.73 11.65
C PRO A 79 -35.42 -14.02 11.18
N THR A 80 -35.55 -14.40 9.91
CA THR A 80 -36.74 -15.13 9.43
C THR A 80 -36.49 -16.62 9.59
N GLN A 81 -37.39 -17.28 10.33
CA GLN A 81 -37.39 -18.71 10.55
C GLN A 81 -37.69 -19.45 9.24
N ASN A 82 -36.88 -20.45 8.86
CA ASN A 82 -37.37 -21.83 8.83
C ASN A 82 -36.31 -22.89 8.44
N LYS A 83 -36.45 -24.01 9.16
CA LYS A 83 -36.17 -25.42 8.80
C LYS A 83 -34.73 -25.86 8.56
N ARG A 84 -34.19 -26.44 9.65
CA ARG A 84 -33.30 -27.60 9.62
C ARG A 84 -33.83 -28.67 8.66
N SER A 85 -32.96 -29.16 7.79
CA SER A 85 -33.00 -30.54 7.31
C SER A 85 -31.58 -31.09 7.33
N ASP A 86 -31.38 -32.14 8.13
CA ASP A 86 -30.28 -33.08 7.98
C ASP A 86 -30.22 -33.57 6.54
N PHE A 87 -29.05 -33.63 5.90
CA PHE A 87 -28.72 -34.71 4.95
C PHE A 87 -27.22 -34.76 4.68
N ALA A 88 -26.73 -35.99 4.71
CA ALA A 88 -25.37 -36.40 4.50
C ALA A 88 -24.82 -36.09 3.09
N SER A 89 -23.49 -36.01 3.03
CA SER A 89 -22.63 -36.32 1.88
C SER A 89 -23.07 -35.77 0.51
N ALA A 90 -22.53 -34.60 0.14
CA ALA A 90 -22.51 -34.17 -1.24
C ALA A 90 -21.06 -33.84 -1.63
N LYS A 91 -20.54 -34.59 -2.61
CA LYS A 91 -19.40 -34.18 -3.44
C LYS A 91 -19.65 -32.73 -3.83
N ILE A 92 -18.88 -31.81 -3.24
CA ILE A 92 -18.90 -30.39 -3.57
C ILE A 92 -18.65 -30.29 -5.07
N ASN A 93 -19.60 -29.70 -5.77
CA ASN A 93 -19.53 -29.48 -7.20
C ASN A 93 -18.38 -28.49 -7.45
N LYS A 94 -17.16 -28.99 -7.74
CA LYS A 94 -15.94 -28.19 -7.90
C LYS A 94 -16.14 -26.97 -8.80
N LYS A 95 -17.07 -27.03 -9.77
CA LYS A 95 -17.44 -25.89 -10.63
C LYS A 95 -18.24 -24.82 -9.89
N ALA A 96 -19.23 -25.20 -9.09
CA ALA A 96 -20.04 -24.26 -8.29
C ALA A 96 -19.19 -23.58 -7.19
N ASP A 97 -18.22 -24.31 -6.64
CA ASP A 97 -17.24 -23.78 -5.68
C ASP A 97 -16.27 -22.79 -6.36
N ARG A 98 -15.77 -23.15 -7.55
CA ARG A 98 -14.93 -22.26 -8.36
C ARG A 98 -15.66 -20.97 -8.77
N ASP A 99 -16.89 -21.08 -9.28
CA ASP A 99 -17.69 -19.93 -9.69
C ASP A 99 -18.01 -19.02 -8.50
N TYR A 100 -18.27 -19.61 -7.31
CA TYR A 100 -18.43 -18.85 -6.07
C TYR A 100 -17.17 -18.05 -5.72
N LEU A 101 -15.99 -18.69 -5.75
CA LEU A 101 -14.70 -18.02 -5.47
C LEU A 101 -14.40 -16.90 -6.47
N ILE A 102 -14.67 -17.13 -7.77
CA ILE A 102 -14.53 -16.10 -8.81
C ILE A 102 -15.43 -14.91 -8.50
N ASN A 103 -16.72 -15.14 -8.24
CA ASN A 103 -17.66 -14.06 -7.96
C ASN A 103 -17.29 -13.28 -6.70
N LYS A 104 -16.85 -13.97 -5.65
CA LYS A 104 -16.37 -13.33 -4.41
C LYS A 104 -15.10 -12.52 -4.64
N PHE A 105 -14.15 -13.05 -5.42
CA PHE A 105 -12.95 -12.31 -5.78
C PHE A 105 -13.27 -11.05 -6.60
N VAL A 106 -14.18 -11.14 -7.57
CA VAL A 106 -14.62 -9.98 -8.37
C VAL A 106 -15.23 -8.89 -7.48
N GLU A 107 -16.11 -9.26 -6.54
CA GLU A 107 -16.72 -8.32 -5.57
C GLU A 107 -15.65 -7.61 -4.72
N VAL A 108 -14.71 -8.39 -4.15
CA VAL A 108 -13.61 -7.85 -3.34
C VAL A 108 -12.70 -6.95 -4.18
N ARG A 109 -12.42 -7.35 -5.42
CA ARG A 109 -11.58 -6.62 -6.35
C ARG A 109 -12.18 -5.29 -6.76
N GLU A 110 -13.46 -5.24 -7.08
CA GLU A 110 -14.14 -3.98 -7.41
C GLU A 110 -14.16 -3.04 -6.20
N THR A 111 -14.47 -3.55 -5.00
CA THR A 111 -14.42 -2.77 -3.76
C THR A 111 -13.03 -2.16 -3.49
N ALA A 112 -11.97 -2.92 -3.72
CA ALA A 112 -10.59 -2.42 -3.56
C ALA A 112 -10.23 -1.39 -4.63
N LYS A 113 -10.68 -1.57 -5.87
CA LYS A 113 -10.48 -0.60 -6.96
C LYS A 113 -11.21 0.71 -6.68
N ASP A 114 -12.40 0.67 -6.11
CA ASP A 114 -13.14 1.88 -5.73
C ASP A 114 -12.40 2.66 -4.63
N ALA A 115 -11.78 1.96 -3.68
CA ALA A 115 -10.90 2.59 -2.70
C ALA A 115 -9.69 3.26 -3.38
N MET A 116 -9.04 2.58 -4.33
CA MET A 116 -7.93 3.16 -5.11
C MET A 116 -8.39 4.34 -5.99
N TYR A 117 -9.63 4.33 -6.50
CA TYR A 117 -10.22 5.45 -7.22
C TYR A 117 -10.35 6.69 -6.31
N VAL A 118 -10.88 6.51 -5.10
CA VAL A 118 -11.04 7.58 -4.09
C VAL A 118 -9.69 8.26 -3.77
N TYR A 119 -8.59 7.50 -3.72
CA TYR A 119 -7.25 8.04 -3.52
C TYR A 119 -6.91 9.16 -4.52
N PHE A 120 -7.24 8.97 -5.79
CA PHE A 120 -6.99 9.94 -6.84
C PHE A 120 -8.05 11.04 -6.90
N GLN A 121 -9.32 10.67 -6.68
CA GLN A 121 -10.43 11.61 -6.67
C GLN A 121 -10.19 12.77 -5.71
N TYR A 122 -9.71 12.46 -4.50
CA TYR A 122 -9.42 13.47 -3.47
C TYR A 122 -7.96 13.94 -3.48
N SER A 123 -7.16 13.48 -4.44
CA SER A 123 -5.73 13.79 -4.53
C SER A 123 -4.94 13.49 -3.25
N LEU A 124 -5.24 12.35 -2.61
CA LEU A 124 -4.65 11.92 -1.34
C LEU A 124 -3.18 11.52 -1.44
N TYR A 125 -2.62 11.48 -2.65
CA TYR A 125 -1.17 11.39 -2.88
C TYR A 125 -0.43 12.65 -2.47
N ASN A 126 -1.12 13.80 -2.43
CA ASN A 126 -0.58 15.02 -1.88
C ASN A 126 -0.74 14.99 -0.36
N PHE A 127 0.39 14.91 0.36
CA PHE A 127 0.41 14.83 1.82
C PHE A 127 -0.37 15.98 2.48
N HIS A 128 -0.22 17.22 1.99
CA HIS A 128 -0.91 18.37 2.57
C HIS A 128 -2.43 18.24 2.46
N ARG A 129 -2.93 17.80 1.29
CA ARG A 129 -4.36 17.55 1.11
C ARG A 129 -4.84 16.40 1.97
N ARG A 130 -4.06 15.33 2.08
CA ARG A 130 -4.39 14.17 2.91
C ARG A 130 -4.48 14.51 4.39
N ASP A 131 -3.67 15.45 4.87
CA ASP A 131 -3.62 15.83 6.29
C ASP A 131 -4.79 16.73 6.72
N GLU A 132 -5.55 17.30 5.77
CA GLU A 132 -6.79 18.02 6.06
C GLU A 132 -7.81 17.12 6.77
N ILE A 133 -8.51 17.66 7.77
CA ILE A 133 -9.38 16.89 8.68
C ILE A 133 -10.38 15.99 7.94
N GLY A 134 -11.01 16.50 6.87
CA GLY A 134 -11.96 15.73 6.06
C GLY A 134 -11.28 14.61 5.26
N ASN A 135 -10.17 14.93 4.60
CA ASN A 135 -9.45 13.98 3.75
C ASN A 135 -8.72 12.91 4.55
N ARG A 136 -8.29 13.20 5.78
CA ARG A 136 -7.67 12.21 6.67
C ARG A 136 -8.63 11.05 6.95
N LYS A 137 -9.89 11.34 7.29
CA LYS A 137 -10.91 10.31 7.51
C LYS A 137 -11.23 9.52 6.24
N ILE A 138 -11.22 10.19 5.08
CA ILE A 138 -11.40 9.52 3.78
C ILE A 138 -10.25 8.55 3.53
N TYR A 139 -9.01 8.97 3.79
CA TYR A 139 -7.82 8.14 3.65
C TYR A 139 -7.84 6.95 4.60
N GLU A 140 -8.17 7.14 5.87
CA GLU A 140 -8.29 6.06 6.87
C GLU A 140 -9.35 5.03 6.45
N LYS A 141 -10.53 5.48 6.00
CA LYS A 141 -11.58 4.60 5.48
C LYS A 141 -11.12 3.81 4.25
N MET A 142 -10.40 4.48 3.33
CA MET A 142 -9.81 3.83 2.17
C MET A 142 -8.83 2.73 2.58
N ILE A 143 -7.92 3.01 3.53
CA ILE A 143 -6.96 2.03 4.06
C ILE A 143 -7.67 0.85 4.72
N TYR A 144 -8.72 1.11 5.51
CA TYR A 144 -9.54 0.06 6.11
C TYR A 144 -10.14 -0.87 5.05
N THR A 145 -10.74 -0.30 4.00
CA THR A 145 -11.31 -1.07 2.89
C THR A 145 -10.26 -1.92 2.18
N LEU A 146 -9.09 -1.36 1.88
CA LEU A 146 -7.99 -2.09 1.25
C LEU A 146 -7.49 -3.24 2.12
N ARG A 147 -7.39 -3.01 3.43
CA ARG A 147 -6.98 -4.05 4.40
C ARG A 147 -8.00 -5.19 4.46
N LYS A 148 -9.29 -4.87 4.52
CA LYS A 148 -10.37 -5.87 4.48
C LYS A 148 -10.31 -6.68 3.19
N ALA A 149 -10.13 -6.03 2.04
CA ALA A 149 -10.02 -6.69 0.76
C ALA A 149 -8.80 -7.63 0.70
N TYR A 150 -7.64 -7.18 1.18
CA TYR A 150 -6.43 -8.01 1.28
C TYR A 150 -6.69 -9.30 2.09
N HIS A 151 -7.28 -9.18 3.28
CA HIS A 151 -7.58 -10.35 4.13
C HIS A 151 -8.65 -11.26 3.55
N SER A 152 -9.65 -10.71 2.88
CA SER A 152 -10.64 -11.50 2.16
C SER A 152 -9.99 -12.32 1.05
N ILE A 153 -9.06 -11.76 0.29
CA ILE A 153 -8.31 -12.47 -0.75
C ILE A 153 -7.46 -13.59 -0.15
N GLN A 154 -6.76 -13.34 0.96
CA GLN A 154 -5.99 -14.39 1.64
C GLN A 154 -6.87 -15.58 2.06
N LYS A 155 -8.07 -15.30 2.61
CA LYS A 155 -9.04 -16.35 2.95
C LYS A 155 -9.54 -17.11 1.72
N LEU A 156 -9.73 -16.45 0.58
CA LEU A 156 -10.10 -17.12 -0.67
C LEU A 156 -8.97 -18.04 -1.17
N SER A 157 -7.71 -17.62 -1.02
CA SER A 157 -6.55 -18.46 -1.37
C SER A 157 -6.48 -19.74 -0.54
N GLU A 158 -6.91 -19.73 0.72
CA GLU A 158 -6.96 -20.92 1.59
C GLU A 158 -8.06 -21.92 1.18
N MET A 159 -9.01 -21.52 0.34
CA MET A 159 -10.18 -22.32 -0.05
C MET A 159 -9.99 -23.10 -1.37
N THR A 160 -8.86 -22.94 -2.07
CA THR A 160 -8.66 -23.56 -3.39
C THR A 160 -7.21 -23.90 -3.68
N ASP A 161 -7.00 -24.97 -4.44
CA ASP A 161 -5.71 -25.35 -5.04
C ASP A 161 -5.64 -25.02 -6.54
N ASP A 162 -6.66 -24.33 -7.08
CA ASP A 162 -6.69 -23.91 -8.49
C ASP A 162 -5.60 -22.87 -8.76
N LYS A 163 -4.59 -23.25 -9.53
CA LYS A 163 -3.43 -22.41 -9.85
C LYS A 163 -3.80 -21.09 -10.52
N GLU A 164 -4.82 -21.08 -11.39
CA GLU A 164 -5.25 -19.86 -12.07
C GLU A 164 -5.87 -18.90 -11.06
N LEU A 165 -6.75 -19.38 -10.18
CA LEU A 165 -7.34 -18.54 -9.13
C LEU A 165 -6.28 -18.01 -8.16
N LEU A 166 -5.37 -18.88 -7.71
CA LEU A 166 -4.28 -18.50 -6.81
C LEU A 166 -3.40 -17.43 -7.44
N GLU A 167 -3.05 -17.53 -8.73
CA GLU A 167 -2.30 -16.47 -9.43
C GLU A 167 -3.04 -15.12 -9.40
N HIS A 168 -4.35 -15.12 -9.68
CA HIS A 168 -5.16 -13.90 -9.64
C HIS A 168 -5.25 -13.30 -8.23
N PHE A 169 -5.43 -14.15 -7.21
CA PHE A 169 -5.52 -13.74 -5.82
C PHE A 169 -4.19 -13.17 -5.33
N ASP A 170 -3.09 -13.85 -5.62
CA ASP A 170 -1.74 -13.42 -5.21
C ASP A 170 -1.34 -12.12 -5.88
N VAL A 171 -1.52 -12.00 -7.20
CA VAL A 171 -1.16 -10.79 -7.96
C VAL A 171 -1.96 -9.59 -7.43
N PHE A 172 -3.27 -9.73 -7.24
CA PHE A 172 -4.09 -8.61 -6.80
C PHE A 172 -3.93 -8.31 -5.30
N GLY A 173 -3.79 -9.33 -4.45
CA GLY A 173 -3.50 -9.16 -3.02
C GLY A 173 -2.16 -8.46 -2.79
N LYS A 174 -1.11 -8.85 -3.53
CA LYS A 174 0.19 -8.18 -3.50
C LYS A 174 0.11 -6.73 -3.98
N LEU A 175 -0.67 -6.47 -5.03
CA LEU A 175 -0.91 -5.11 -5.52
C LEU A 175 -1.55 -4.22 -4.46
N ILE A 176 -2.58 -4.70 -3.76
CA ILE A 176 -3.22 -3.96 -2.65
C ILE A 176 -2.19 -3.62 -1.58
N PHE A 177 -1.40 -4.62 -1.15
CA PHE A 177 -0.43 -4.45 -0.08
C PHE A 177 0.68 -3.46 -0.44
N ASP A 178 1.24 -3.57 -1.65
CA ASP A 178 2.30 -2.67 -2.08
C ASP A 178 1.77 -1.27 -2.43
N PHE A 179 0.52 -1.16 -2.91
CA PHE A 179 -0.14 0.13 -3.06
C PHE A 179 -0.26 0.84 -1.71
N TYR A 180 -0.74 0.13 -0.68
CA TYR A 180 -0.81 0.67 0.68
C TYR A 180 0.55 1.17 1.17
N ARG A 181 1.60 0.35 1.04
CA ARG A 181 2.95 0.75 1.46
C ARG A 181 3.46 1.98 0.70
N ALA A 182 3.20 2.02 -0.61
CA ALA A 182 3.55 3.16 -1.44
C ALA A 182 2.73 4.42 -1.11
N SER A 183 1.49 4.28 -0.62
CA SER A 183 0.66 5.41 -0.19
C SER A 183 1.07 5.93 1.19
N GLU A 184 1.59 5.08 2.08
CA GLU A 184 2.10 5.45 3.41
C GLU A 184 3.47 6.14 3.40
N CYS A 185 4.09 6.31 2.24
CA CYS A 185 5.31 7.11 2.09
C CYS A 185 5.05 8.56 2.55
N VAL A 186 5.93 9.09 3.41
CA VAL A 186 5.78 10.36 4.15
C VAL A 186 7.09 11.15 4.22
N ASN A 187 8.15 10.71 3.54
CA ASN A 187 9.43 11.38 3.56
C ASN A 187 9.28 12.78 2.96
N ILE A 188 9.71 13.78 3.71
CA ILE A 188 9.76 15.17 3.28
C ILE A 188 11.23 15.50 3.07
N ILE A 189 11.54 16.41 2.14
CA ILE A 189 12.93 16.84 1.97
C ILE A 189 13.41 17.57 3.23
N ASP A 190 14.37 16.96 3.91
CA ASP A 190 14.83 17.40 5.22
C ASP A 190 15.78 18.61 5.13
N SER A 191 16.49 18.83 4.02
CA SER A 191 17.30 20.04 3.86
C SER A 191 17.61 20.33 2.41
N TYR A 192 17.42 21.58 1.99
CA TYR A 192 17.88 22.06 0.68
C TYR A 192 19.37 22.44 0.69
N LYS A 193 20.04 22.36 1.84
CA LYS A 193 21.48 22.67 1.98
C LYS A 193 22.37 21.47 1.64
N ASP A 194 21.82 20.27 1.63
CA ASP A 194 22.54 19.04 1.27
C ASP A 194 22.29 18.73 -0.21
N GLU A 195 23.29 18.96 -1.05
CA GLU A 195 23.19 18.71 -2.49
C GLU A 195 22.93 17.23 -2.81
N TYR A 196 23.47 16.30 -2.01
CA TYR A 196 23.28 14.87 -2.22
C TYR A 196 21.82 14.48 -2.02
N GLU A 197 21.20 14.94 -0.93
CA GLU A 197 19.77 14.71 -0.67
C GLU A 197 18.88 15.40 -1.70
N VAL A 198 19.22 16.62 -2.12
CA VAL A 198 18.46 17.35 -3.15
C VAL A 198 18.49 16.63 -4.49
N LEU A 199 19.64 16.11 -4.91
CA LEU A 199 19.75 15.35 -6.15
C LEU A 199 19.02 13.99 -6.07
N ALA A 200 19.13 13.29 -4.95
CA ALA A 200 18.36 12.06 -4.70
C ALA A 200 16.85 12.32 -4.77
N TYR A 201 16.37 13.38 -4.11
CA TYR A 201 14.98 13.80 -4.15
C TYR A 201 14.50 14.10 -5.57
N ARG A 202 15.28 14.83 -6.38
CA ARG A 202 14.88 15.18 -7.75
C ARG A 202 14.62 13.95 -8.62
N ILE A 203 15.48 12.94 -8.52
CA ILE A 203 15.32 11.68 -9.28
C ILE A 203 14.14 10.89 -8.73
N TYR A 204 14.03 10.78 -7.39
CA TYR A 204 12.89 10.14 -6.74
C TYR A 204 11.56 10.78 -7.17
N ARG A 205 11.46 12.12 -7.11
CA ARG A 205 10.26 12.89 -7.45
C ARG A 205 9.87 12.69 -8.90
N LYS A 206 10.84 12.74 -9.82
CA LYS A 206 10.62 12.43 -11.24
C LYS A 206 10.01 11.03 -11.39
N GLY A 207 10.57 10.02 -10.72
CA GLY A 207 10.04 8.65 -10.72
C GLY A 207 8.62 8.55 -10.14
N ASP A 208 8.36 9.23 -9.02
CA ASP A 208 7.04 9.28 -8.39
C ASP A 208 5.99 9.96 -9.29
N ASP A 209 6.36 10.99 -10.05
CA ASP A 209 5.46 11.63 -11.02
C ASP A 209 5.09 10.70 -12.18
N TYR A 210 6.04 9.92 -12.70
CA TYR A 210 5.76 8.88 -13.71
C TYR A 210 4.86 7.78 -13.13
N LEU A 211 5.20 7.27 -11.93
CA LEU A 211 4.42 6.25 -11.25
C LEU A 211 2.99 6.72 -10.97
N HIS A 212 2.83 7.96 -10.51
CA HIS A 212 1.55 8.59 -10.27
C HIS A 212 0.69 8.61 -11.54
N ARG A 213 1.25 9.00 -12.69
CA ARG A 213 0.53 9.03 -13.97
C ARG A 213 0.07 7.63 -14.41
N ALA A 214 0.96 6.64 -14.36
CA ALA A 214 0.60 5.26 -14.68
C ALA A 214 -0.49 4.72 -13.74
N HIS A 215 -0.34 5.00 -12.44
CA HIS A 215 -1.27 4.53 -11.42
C HIS A 215 -2.65 5.21 -11.56
N LYS A 216 -2.69 6.52 -11.82
CA LYS A 216 -3.93 7.28 -12.03
C LYS A 216 -4.68 6.79 -13.26
N GLU A 217 -3.96 6.51 -14.34
CA GLU A 217 -4.56 5.94 -15.54
C GLU A 217 -5.25 4.59 -15.25
N LEU A 218 -4.65 3.74 -14.42
CA LEU A 218 -5.18 2.42 -14.07
C LEU A 218 -6.41 2.43 -13.16
N PHE A 219 -6.52 3.37 -12.21
CA PHE A 219 -7.59 3.32 -11.19
C PHE A 219 -8.54 4.51 -11.20
N PHE A 220 -8.25 5.55 -11.98
CA PHE A 220 -9.09 6.74 -12.05
C PHE A 220 -9.48 7.08 -13.48
N ASP A 221 -8.51 7.42 -14.35
CA ASP A 221 -8.83 7.95 -15.68
C ASP A 221 -9.55 6.91 -16.55
N ARG A 222 -9.16 5.63 -16.50
CA ARG A 222 -9.86 4.58 -17.25
C ARG A 222 -11.32 4.38 -16.81
N HIS A 223 -11.63 4.60 -15.53
CA HIS A 223 -12.99 4.44 -15.02
C HIS A 223 -13.87 5.54 -15.58
N ASN A 224 -13.36 6.78 -15.58
CA ASN A 224 -14.06 7.94 -16.11
C ASN A 224 -14.17 7.93 -17.64
N ARG A 225 -13.17 7.37 -18.33
CA ARG A 225 -13.08 7.37 -19.80
C ARG A 225 -13.67 6.12 -20.45
N GLY A 226 -13.81 5.01 -19.71
CA GLY A 226 -14.32 3.74 -20.21
C GLY A 226 -13.30 2.86 -20.95
N TYR A 227 -12.07 3.33 -21.19
CA TYR A 227 -10.99 2.55 -21.80
C TYR A 227 -9.61 2.90 -21.23
N ILE A 228 -8.68 1.96 -21.34
CA ILE A 228 -7.30 2.08 -20.85
C ILE A 228 -6.36 2.63 -21.94
N ASP A 229 -5.56 3.65 -21.61
CA ASP A 229 -4.50 4.16 -22.50
C ASP A 229 -3.22 3.33 -22.33
N LYS A 230 -3.19 2.16 -23.00
CA LYS A 230 -2.03 1.24 -22.94
C LYS A 230 -0.73 1.89 -23.44
N LYS A 231 -0.80 2.92 -24.31
CA LYS A 231 0.39 3.58 -24.87
C LYS A 231 1.15 4.40 -23.83
N ARG A 232 0.46 4.86 -22.80
CA ARG A 232 1.05 5.71 -21.75
C ARG A 232 1.57 4.93 -20.55
N ILE A 233 0.89 3.85 -20.18
CA ILE A 233 1.17 3.12 -18.92
C ILE A 233 2.56 2.46 -18.96
N ALA A 234 2.88 1.71 -20.01
CA ALA A 234 4.12 0.96 -20.05
C ALA A 234 5.37 1.87 -20.04
N PRO A 235 5.43 2.96 -20.83
CA PRO A 235 6.53 3.93 -20.73
C PRO A 235 6.61 4.60 -19.35
N ASP A 236 5.48 5.04 -18.77
CA ASP A 236 5.49 5.70 -17.47
C ASP A 236 5.96 4.74 -16.36
N ILE A 237 5.54 3.47 -16.38
CA ILE A 237 6.04 2.46 -15.43
C ILE A 237 7.54 2.22 -15.60
N LEU A 238 8.04 2.14 -16.84
CA LEU A 238 9.45 1.91 -17.13
C LEU A 238 10.33 3.08 -16.65
N GLU A 239 9.93 4.31 -16.94
CA GLU A 239 10.65 5.51 -16.51
C GLU A 239 10.65 5.66 -14.98
N ALA A 240 9.53 5.36 -14.33
CA ALA A 240 9.46 5.32 -12.87
C ALA A 240 10.45 4.30 -12.29
N GLU A 241 10.49 3.09 -12.87
CA GLU A 241 11.38 2.02 -12.44
C GLU A 241 12.86 2.42 -12.56
N ASN A 242 13.22 3.02 -13.70
CA ASN A 242 14.58 3.49 -13.96
C ASN A 242 14.99 4.56 -12.93
N CYS A 243 14.11 5.52 -12.65
CA CYS A 243 14.36 6.56 -11.66
C CYS A 243 14.60 5.96 -10.26
N PHE A 244 13.72 5.07 -9.78
CA PHE A 244 13.91 4.49 -8.44
C PHE A 244 15.15 3.58 -8.35
N LYS A 245 15.44 2.79 -9.39
CA LYS A 245 16.69 2.01 -9.46
C LYS A 245 17.93 2.92 -9.42
N GLN A 246 17.88 4.06 -10.13
CA GLN A 246 18.95 5.05 -10.12
C GLN A 246 19.12 5.68 -8.74
N THR A 247 18.02 6.08 -8.07
CA THR A 247 18.08 6.61 -6.69
C THR A 247 18.73 5.61 -5.74
N ILE A 248 18.33 4.34 -5.80
CA ILE A 248 18.88 3.29 -4.93
C ILE A 248 20.37 3.04 -5.21
N LYS A 249 20.77 3.02 -6.50
CA LYS A 249 22.14 2.68 -6.90
C LYS A 249 23.12 3.83 -6.67
N VAL A 250 22.74 5.05 -7.03
CA VAL A 250 23.63 6.23 -7.00
C VAL A 250 23.59 6.89 -5.62
N TYR A 251 22.40 6.98 -5.01
CA TYR A 251 22.17 7.70 -3.77
C TYR A 251 21.94 6.74 -2.60
N SER A 252 22.70 5.66 -2.49
CA SER A 252 22.44 4.56 -1.55
C SER A 252 22.42 4.96 -0.06
N LYS A 253 23.02 6.10 0.30
CA LYS A 253 23.02 6.66 1.66
C LYS A 253 21.92 7.71 1.87
N SER A 254 21.02 7.90 0.92
CA SER A 254 19.96 8.92 1.02
C SER A 254 18.74 8.42 1.78
N THR A 255 18.04 9.32 2.47
CA THR A 255 16.71 9.03 3.06
C THR A 255 15.70 8.53 2.02
N TRP A 256 15.81 9.02 0.78
CA TRP A 256 14.93 8.68 -0.35
C TRP A 256 15.08 7.24 -0.84
N THR A 257 16.12 6.53 -0.43
CA THR A 257 16.31 5.12 -0.80
C THR A 257 15.26 4.20 -0.21
N VAL A 258 14.76 4.53 0.99
CA VAL A 258 13.74 3.73 1.68
C VAL A 258 12.45 3.73 0.89
N GLU A 259 11.96 4.92 0.51
CA GLU A 259 10.74 5.05 -0.30
C GLU A 259 10.95 4.53 -1.72
N SER A 260 12.12 4.79 -2.33
CA SER A 260 12.42 4.26 -3.66
C SER A 260 12.31 2.74 -3.73
N LYS A 261 12.74 2.02 -2.68
CA LYS A 261 12.60 0.55 -2.60
C LYS A 261 11.13 0.13 -2.53
N ILE A 262 10.33 0.80 -1.68
CA ILE A 262 8.89 0.54 -1.56
C ILE A 262 8.17 0.80 -2.89
N LYS A 263 8.46 1.91 -3.55
CA LYS A 263 7.88 2.28 -4.84
C LYS A 263 8.31 1.32 -5.96
N LEU A 264 9.54 0.81 -5.92
CA LEU A 264 10.01 -0.21 -6.85
C LEU A 264 9.27 -1.54 -6.68
N GLU A 265 9.01 -1.97 -5.45
CA GLU A 265 8.19 -3.16 -5.17
C GLU A 265 6.76 -2.99 -5.70
N TYR A 266 6.18 -1.79 -5.50
CA TYR A 266 4.87 -1.45 -6.05
C TYR A 266 4.83 -1.47 -7.58
N ILE A 267 5.88 -0.98 -8.24
CA ILE A 267 6.03 -1.08 -9.70
C ILE A 267 5.98 -2.52 -10.17
N GLN A 268 6.67 -3.45 -9.49
CA GLN A 268 6.63 -4.86 -9.90
C GLN A 268 5.22 -5.44 -9.78
N SER A 269 4.51 -5.09 -8.71
CA SER A 269 3.11 -5.50 -8.52
C SER A 269 2.18 -4.89 -9.57
N LEU A 270 2.39 -3.63 -9.95
CA LEU A 270 1.66 -2.99 -11.05
C LEU A 270 1.93 -3.67 -12.38
N LYS A 271 3.18 -4.02 -12.69
CA LYS A 271 3.53 -4.75 -13.91
C LYS A 271 2.84 -6.12 -13.96
N ALA A 272 2.89 -6.88 -12.86
CA ALA A 272 2.22 -8.17 -12.76
C ALA A 272 0.70 -8.02 -12.95
N TYR A 273 0.09 -7.02 -12.33
CA TYR A 273 -1.32 -6.72 -12.48
C TYR A 273 -1.69 -6.33 -13.92
N VAL A 274 -0.93 -5.45 -14.57
CA VAL A 274 -1.15 -5.08 -15.97
C VAL A 274 -1.02 -6.30 -16.87
N SER A 275 0.03 -7.11 -16.65
CA SER A 275 0.28 -8.33 -17.41
C SER A 275 -0.86 -9.35 -17.29
N LEU A 276 -1.40 -9.55 -16.09
CA LEU A 276 -2.44 -10.55 -15.86
C LEU A 276 -3.82 -10.08 -16.34
N PHE A 277 -4.18 -8.82 -16.09
CA PHE A 277 -5.56 -8.35 -16.27
C PHE A 277 -5.80 -7.55 -17.56
N PHE A 278 -4.75 -7.15 -18.32
CA PHE A 278 -4.89 -6.27 -19.48
C PHE A 278 -4.18 -6.75 -20.76
N THR A 279 -3.53 -7.90 -20.74
CA THR A 279 -2.77 -8.43 -21.89
C THR A 279 -3.59 -9.39 -22.77
N LYS A 280 -4.91 -9.18 -22.81
CA LYS A 280 -5.79 -9.72 -23.85
C LYS A 280 -6.00 -8.69 -24.96
#